data_AF-A0A6G3X106-F1
#
_entry.id   AF-A0A6G3X106-F1
#
_cell.length_a   1.000
_cell.length_b   1.000
_cell.length_c   1.000
_cell.angle_alpha   90.00
_cell.angle_beta   90.00
_cell.angle_gamma   90.00
#
_symmetry.space_group_name_H-M   'P 1'
#
loop_
_entity.id
_entity.type
_entity.pdbx_description
1 polymer ?
#
loop_
_entity_poly.entity_id
_entity_poly.type
_entity_poly.pdbx_seq_one_letter_code
_entity_poly.pdbx_strand_id
1 'polypeptide(L)'
;FELRTGRYTSPHVQSITERISLDGSPIEPERFIETYEDIKPYVEMVDAQQPYRLSFFEVLTGMAYAAFADAPVDVAVVEVGMGGTWDATNVIDSTVA
;
A
#
# COMPACT_ATOMS: atom_id res chain seq x y z
N PHE A 1 -20.19 -14.54 7.54
CA PHE A 1 -18.85 -14.84 8.09
C PHE A 1 -17.83 -14.72 6.98
N GLU A 2 -17.74 -13.55 6.36
CA GLU A 2 -16.75 -13.30 5.31
C GLU A 2 -15.89 -12.15 5.81
N LEU A 3 -14.57 -12.36 5.81
CA LEU A 3 -13.60 -11.33 6.14
C LEU A 3 -13.42 -10.43 4.92
N ARG A 4 -13.42 -9.13 5.13
CA ARG A 4 -12.98 -8.17 4.13
C ARG A 4 -11.47 -8.17 4.07
N THR A 5 -10.89 -8.37 2.89
CA THR A 5 -9.44 -8.60 2.77
C THR A 5 -8.75 -7.51 1.96
N GLY A 6 -7.58 -7.09 2.43
CA GLY A 6 -6.62 -6.30 1.66
C GLY A 6 -5.44 -7.18 1.24
N ARG A 7 -4.92 -6.99 0.03
CA ARG A 7 -3.68 -7.66 -0.41
C ARG A 7 -2.75 -6.67 -1.08
N TYR A 8 -1.52 -6.58 -0.57
CA TYR A 8 -0.43 -5.80 -1.14
C TYR A 8 0.66 -6.74 -1.68
N THR A 9 0.90 -6.72 -2.99
CA THR A 9 1.85 -7.64 -3.66
C THR A 9 2.73 -6.96 -4.69
N SER A 10 3.90 -7.53 -4.98
CA SER A 10 4.82 -7.00 -5.98
C SER A 10 5.76 -8.07 -6.59
N PRO A 11 6.23 -7.90 -7.84
CA PRO A 11 5.84 -6.87 -8.79
C PRO A 11 4.43 -7.13 -9.38
N HIS A 12 3.93 -6.17 -10.15
CA HIS A 12 2.76 -6.42 -11.01
C HIS A 12 3.20 -7.06 -12.32
N VAL A 13 2.28 -7.76 -12.99
CA VAL A 13 2.52 -8.36 -14.31
C VAL A 13 2.08 -7.43 -15.43
N GLN A 14 0.89 -6.83 -15.34
CA GLN A 14 0.32 -6.01 -16.42
C GLN A 14 -0.04 -4.59 -15.97
N SER A 15 -0.72 -4.44 -14.83
CA SER A 15 -1.22 -3.17 -14.32
C SER A 15 -0.71 -2.85 -12.93
N ILE A 16 -0.39 -1.58 -12.69
CA ILE A 16 -0.02 -1.06 -11.36
C ILE A 16 -1.10 -1.37 -10.30
N THR A 17 -2.37 -1.42 -10.70
CA THR A 17 -3.49 -1.69 -9.79
C THR A 17 -3.46 -3.09 -9.20
N GLU A 18 -2.80 -4.07 -9.86
CA GLU A 18 -2.64 -5.44 -9.33
C GLU A 18 -1.93 -5.48 -7.97
N ARG A 19 -1.14 -4.44 -7.67
CA ARG A 19 -0.38 -4.36 -6.43
C ARG A 19 -1.24 -4.10 -5.21
N ILE A 20 -2.44 -3.53 -5.36
CA ILE A 20 -3.37 -3.25 -4.28
C ILE A 20 -4.70 -3.90 -4.62
N SER A 21 -5.09 -4.91 -3.86
CA SER A 21 -6.36 -5.61 -4.06
C SER A 21 -7.24 -5.52 -2.82
N LEU A 22 -8.55 -5.39 -3.05
CA LEU A 22 -9.60 -5.46 -2.05
C LEU A 22 -10.52 -6.63 -2.40
N ASP A 23 -10.84 -7.47 -1.42
CA ASP A 23 -11.77 -8.59 -1.57
C ASP A 23 -11.42 -9.52 -2.75
N GLY A 24 -10.10 -9.74 -2.93
CA GLY A 24 -9.55 -10.62 -3.96
C GLY A 24 -9.32 -9.98 -5.33
N SER A 25 -9.81 -8.77 -5.58
CA SER A 25 -9.71 -8.09 -6.87
C SER A 25 -8.81 -6.85 -6.80
N PRO A 26 -7.99 -6.58 -7.85
CA PRO A 26 -7.29 -5.30 -7.97
C PRO A 26 -8.25 -4.13 -7.81
N ILE A 27 -7.80 -3.05 -7.17
CA ILE A 27 -8.60 -1.83 -7.11
C ILE A 27 -8.80 -1.22 -8.50
N GLU A 28 -9.92 -0.54 -8.69
CA GLU A 28 -10.18 0.20 -9.93
C GLU A 28 -9.14 1.33 -10.12
N PRO A 29 -8.78 1.68 -11.37
CA PRO A 29 -7.83 2.76 -11.65
C PRO A 29 -8.21 4.10 -10.99
N GLU A 30 -9.50 4.42 -10.94
CA GLU A 30 -10.03 5.62 -10.30
C GLU A 30 -9.71 5.61 -8.81
N ARG A 31 -9.93 4.48 -8.13
CA ARG A 31 -9.62 4.31 -6.71
C ARG A 31 -8.12 4.43 -6.44
N PHE A 32 -7.28 3.94 -7.36
CA PHE A 32 -5.83 4.09 -7.26
C PHE A 32 -5.42 5.57 -7.29
N ILE A 33 -6.03 6.36 -8.18
CA ILE A 33 -5.80 7.82 -8.28
C ILE A 33 -6.30 8.52 -7.02
N GLU A 34 -7.53 8.25 -6.59
CA GLU A 34 -8.11 8.81 -5.36
C GLU A 34 -7.19 8.57 -4.16
N THR A 35 -6.74 7.33 -3.99
CA THR A 35 -5.82 6.95 -2.89
C THR A 35 -4.52 7.73 -2.96
N TYR A 36 -3.97 7.95 -4.16
CA TYR A 36 -2.76 8.76 -4.33
C TYR A 36 -3.01 10.23 -3.98
N GLU A 37 -4.10 10.81 -4.46
CA GLU A 37 -4.48 12.19 -4.19
C GLU A 37 -4.71 12.44 -2.70
N ASP A 38 -5.31 11.48 -2.00
CA ASP A 38 -5.54 11.54 -0.55
C ASP A 38 -4.22 11.55 0.24
N ILE A 39 -3.23 10.74 -0.17
CA ILE A 39 -1.94 10.70 0.55
C ILE A 39 -0.95 11.77 0.09
N LYS A 40 -1.15 12.35 -1.09
CA LYS A 40 -0.20 13.27 -1.74
C LYS A 40 0.24 14.43 -0.84
N PRO A 41 -0.64 15.11 -0.07
CA PRO A 41 -0.21 16.18 0.83
C PRO A 41 0.80 15.70 1.89
N TYR A 42 0.67 14.46 2.37
CA TYR A 42 1.61 13.89 3.33
C TYR A 42 2.93 13.49 2.67
N VAL A 43 2.87 12.94 1.45
CA VAL A 43 4.07 12.66 0.65
C VAL A 43 4.87 13.95 0.42
N GLU A 44 4.20 15.03 0.01
CA GLU A 44 4.83 16.34 -0.23
C GLU A 44 5.39 16.93 1.07
N MET A 45 4.69 16.78 2.20
CA MET A 45 5.17 17.21 3.51
C MET A 45 6.45 16.47 3.92
N VAL A 46 6.51 15.15 3.74
CA VAL A 46 7.70 14.34 4.07
C VAL A 46 8.85 14.69 3.13
N ASP A 47 8.61 14.77 1.83
CA ASP A 47 9.60 15.15 0.81
C ASP A 47 10.22 16.54 1.11
N ALA A 48 9.45 17.48 1.65
CA ALA A 48 9.93 18.82 2.00
C ALA A 48 10.80 18.83 3.28
N GLN A 49 10.63 17.85 4.17
CA GLN A 49 11.32 17.79 5.47
C GLN A 49 12.54 16.86 5.47
N GLN A 50 12.65 15.98 4.47
CA GLN A 50 13.71 14.98 4.38
C GLN A 50 14.75 15.34 3.31
N PRO A 51 16.02 14.93 3.47
CA PRO A 51 17.08 15.17 2.48
C PRO A 51 16.86 14.40 1.17
N TYR A 52 16.06 13.34 1.21
CA TYR A 52 15.72 12.51 0.05
C TYR A 52 14.21 12.33 -0.02
N ARG A 53 13.71 12.31 -1.25
CA ARG A 53 12.29 12.05 -1.52
C ARG A 53 11.96 10.61 -1.23
N LEU A 54 10.70 10.36 -0.89
CA LEU A 54 10.17 9.01 -0.80
C LEU A 54 10.35 8.28 -2.14
N SER A 55 10.79 7.03 -2.06
CA SER A 55 10.89 6.14 -3.20
C SER A 55 9.50 5.74 -3.69
N PHE A 56 9.46 5.25 -4.93
CA PHE A 56 8.25 4.69 -5.52
C PHE A 56 7.59 3.63 -4.62
N PHE A 57 8.39 2.75 -4.01
CA PHE A 57 7.86 1.65 -3.21
C PHE A 57 7.34 2.13 -1.84
N GLU A 58 7.98 3.13 -1.23
CA GLU A 58 7.48 3.74 0.01
C GLU A 58 6.14 4.45 -0.20
N VAL A 59 6.01 5.24 -1.27
CA VAL A 59 4.74 5.90 -1.62
C VAL A 59 3.66 4.85 -1.88
N LEU A 60 3.96 3.82 -2.68
CA LEU A 60 3.00 2.78 -3.00
C LEU A 60 2.58 1.95 -1.77
N THR A 61 3.51 1.71 -0.83
CA THR A 61 3.19 1.04 0.44
C THR A 61 2.25 1.91 1.27
N GLY A 62 2.50 3.22 1.34
CA GLY A 62 1.59 4.18 1.97
C GLY A 62 0.20 4.16 1.34
N MET A 63 0.11 4.10 0.01
CA MET A 63 -1.16 3.96 -0.71
C MET A 63 -1.90 2.67 -0.34
N ALA A 64 -1.20 1.53 -0.27
CA ALA A 64 -1.82 0.27 0.07
C ALA A 64 -2.46 0.31 1.47
N TYR A 65 -1.74 0.84 2.46
CA TYR A 65 -2.27 0.99 3.82
C TYR A 65 -3.42 2.00 3.90
N ALA A 66 -3.36 3.11 3.17
CA ALA A 66 -4.48 4.04 3.06
C ALA A 66 -5.72 3.36 2.47
N ALA A 67 -5.58 2.65 1.34
CA ALA A 67 -6.68 1.94 0.70
C ALA A 67 -7.31 0.88 1.61
N PHE A 68 -6.51 0.16 2.40
CA PHE A 68 -7.00 -0.84 3.36
C PHE A 68 -7.75 -0.21 4.53
N ALA A 69 -7.29 0.95 5.01
CA ALA A 69 -7.94 1.70 6.08
C ALA A 69 -9.27 2.32 5.62
N ASP A 70 -9.31 2.88 4.41
CA ASP A 70 -10.52 3.50 3.85
C ASP A 70 -11.58 2.47 3.44
N ALA A 71 -11.15 1.27 3.04
CA ALA A 71 -12.03 0.13 2.75
C ALA A 71 -12.38 -0.69 4.01
N PRO A 72 -12.17 -0.17 5.22
CA PRO A 72 -11.82 -0.93 6.44
C PRO A 72 -11.77 -2.46 6.28
N VAL A 73 -10.61 -2.99 5.86
CA VAL A 73 -10.41 -4.45 5.75
C VAL A 73 -10.27 -5.09 7.13
N ASP A 74 -10.76 -6.31 7.30
CA ASP A 74 -10.59 -7.08 8.53
C ASP A 74 -9.15 -7.62 8.65
N VAL A 75 -8.54 -7.99 7.52
CA VAL A 75 -7.17 -8.52 7.45
C VAL A 75 -6.48 -8.01 6.19
N ALA A 76 -5.23 -7.59 6.31
CA ALA A 76 -4.35 -7.30 5.19
C ALA A 76 -3.26 -8.37 5.07
N VAL A 77 -3.06 -8.89 3.85
CA VAL A 77 -1.93 -9.75 3.49
C VAL A 77 -0.89 -8.88 2.78
N VAL A 78 0.29 -8.76 3.37
CA VAL A 78 1.32 -7.80 2.93
C VAL A 78 2.57 -8.57 2.52
N GLU A 79 2.89 -8.53 1.23
CA GLU A 79 4.12 -9.09 0.69
C GLU A 79 5.27 -8.08 0.84
N VAL A 80 6.40 -8.54 1.35
CA VAL A 80 7.64 -7.77 1.44
C VAL A 80 8.16 -7.46 0.02
N GLY A 81 8.57 -6.21 -0.24
CA GLY A 81 9.16 -5.84 -1.53
C GLY A 81 10.54 -6.42 -1.75
N MET A 82 11.46 -6.20 -0.80
CA MET A 82 12.81 -6.74 -0.83
C MET A 82 13.37 -7.02 0.57
N GLY A 83 13.81 -8.26 0.81
CA GLY A 83 14.45 -8.63 2.07
C GLY A 83 13.46 -8.74 3.22
N GLY A 84 13.27 -7.67 4.00
CA GLY A 84 12.37 -7.65 5.16
C GLY A 84 12.68 -6.56 6.17
N THR A 85 13.80 -6.67 6.89
CA THR A 85 14.14 -5.77 8.02
C THR A 85 14.07 -4.29 7.68
N TRP A 86 14.45 -3.92 6.46
CA TRP A 86 14.51 -2.54 5.96
C TRP A 86 13.50 -2.26 4.85
N ASP A 87 12.55 -3.17 4.64
CA ASP A 87 11.53 -2.99 3.62
C ASP A 87 10.46 -1.99 4.07
N ALA A 88 9.90 -1.22 3.13
CA ALA A 88 8.88 -0.22 3.43
C ALA A 88 7.64 -0.83 4.10
N THR A 89 7.36 -2.12 3.86
CA THR A 89 6.23 -2.82 4.47
C THR A 89 6.44 -3.10 5.97
N ASN A 90 7.69 -3.13 6.46
CA ASN A 90 8.05 -3.53 7.82
C ASN A 90 7.81 -2.42 8.88
N VAL A 91 6.68 -1.73 8.76
CA VAL A 91 6.18 -0.72 9.70
C VAL A 91 4.90 -1.17 10.42
N ILE A 92 4.52 -2.44 10.22
CA ILE A 92 3.35 -3.09 10.82
C ILE A 92 3.78 -4.15 11.83
N ASP A 93 2.95 -4.39 12.85
CA ASP A 93 3.10 -5.51 13.79
C ASP A 93 2.18 -6.65 13.35
N SER A 94 2.69 -7.52 12.47
CA SER A 94 1.87 -8.57 11.87
C SER A 94 1.53 -9.65 12.90
N THR A 95 0.30 -10.14 12.88
CA THR A 95 -0.11 -11.25 13.77
C THR A 95 0.59 -12.57 13.41
N VAL A 96 1.06 -12.71 12.17
CA VAL A 96 1.79 -13.86 11.63
C VAL A 96 2.87 -13.36 10.66
N ALA A 97 4.05 -13.99 10.67
CA ALA A 97 5.18 -13.73 9.77
C ALA A 97 5.83 -15.03 9.31
#